data_AF-A0A1V6K246-F1
#
_entry.id   AF-A0A1V6K246-F1
#
_cell.length_a   1.000
_cell.length_b   1.000
_cell.length_c   1.000
_cell.angle_alpha   90.00
_cell.angle_beta   90.00
_cell.angle_gamma   90.00
#
_symmetry.space_group_name_H-M   'P 1'
#
loop_
_entity.id
_entity.type
_entity.pdbx_description
1 polymer ?
#
loop_
_entity_poly.entity_id
_entity_poly.type
_entity_poly.pdbx_seq_one_letter_code
_entity_poly.pdbx_strand_id
1 'polypeptide(L)'
;MPVLPVLLLSLCSAVSGEGPIPELTPPVRRWDEVPSAGRSSSGTPGTWLIMGEGLMTADRLAGFLLEDNPDADSERVLLLATLYIEECAVEGVNSDVAFVQMCHETGFLRFGGLVTGDMNNFCGLGSTGPGNPGLSFPDERTGVRAHVQHLKAYGSTEPLVGELVDPRFGLVSPRGRAPDISRLSGTWAADRHYAERLAEMLGRLYL
;
A
#
# COMPACT_ATOMS: atom_id res chain seq x y z
N MET A 1 -49.54 -51.78 -0.70
CA MET A 1 -48.07 -51.82 -0.85
C MET A 1 -47.46 -51.73 0.54
N PRO A 2 -46.54 -52.63 0.91
CA PRO A 2 -46.20 -52.92 2.30
C PRO A 2 -44.88 -52.25 2.79
N VAL A 3 -44.68 -52.34 4.12
CA VAL A 3 -43.44 -52.32 4.96
C VAL A 3 -42.46 -51.12 4.93
N LEU A 4 -42.59 -50.23 5.95
CA LEU A 4 -41.73 -50.00 7.15
C LEU A 4 -40.22 -50.47 7.15
N PRO A 5 -39.38 -50.07 8.13
CA PRO A 5 -38.63 -48.80 8.38
C PRO A 5 -37.10 -49.05 8.56
N VAL A 6 -36.24 -48.03 8.75
CA VAL A 6 -35.04 -48.15 9.62
C VAL A 6 -34.68 -46.80 10.25
N LEU A 7 -34.71 -46.78 11.58
CA LEU A 7 -34.02 -45.85 12.47
C LEU A 7 -32.52 -46.24 12.54
N LEU A 8 -31.60 -45.28 12.47
CA LEU A 8 -30.25 -45.42 13.03
C LEU A 8 -29.93 -44.09 13.75
N LEU A 9 -30.25 -43.95 15.03
CA LEU A 9 -29.37 -44.19 16.19
C LEU A 9 -27.99 -43.52 16.09
N SER A 10 -27.91 -42.41 16.85
CA SER A 10 -26.76 -41.81 17.52
C SER A 10 -25.56 -42.71 17.78
N LEU A 11 -24.37 -42.17 17.50
CA LEU A 11 -23.16 -42.36 18.31
C LEU A 11 -22.34 -41.06 18.30
N CYS A 12 -22.28 -40.40 19.46
CA CYS A 12 -21.18 -39.51 19.79
C CYS A 12 -19.87 -40.26 19.63
N SER A 13 -18.91 -39.64 18.95
CA SER A 13 -17.50 -39.71 19.34
C SER A 13 -16.86 -38.39 18.96
N ALA A 14 -16.61 -37.57 19.97
CA ALA A 14 -15.57 -36.57 19.91
C ALA A 14 -14.26 -37.31 19.62
N VAL A 15 -13.61 -36.98 18.50
CA VAL A 15 -12.16 -37.13 18.38
C VAL A 15 -11.60 -35.73 18.52
N SER A 16 -11.18 -35.45 19.75
CA SER A 16 -10.14 -34.50 20.05
C SER A 16 -8.91 -34.89 19.25
N GLY A 17 -8.47 -33.96 18.41
CA GLY A 17 -7.28 -34.10 17.58
C GLY A 17 -6.77 -32.71 17.24
N GLU A 18 -6.59 -31.86 18.25
CA GLU A 18 -5.67 -30.73 18.16
C GLU A 18 -4.26 -31.30 17.99
N GLY A 19 -3.88 -31.57 16.74
CA GLY A 19 -2.48 -31.55 16.36
C GLY A 19 -2.05 -30.08 16.28
N PRO A 20 -0.87 -29.69 16.80
CA PRO A 20 -0.39 -28.33 16.64
C PRO A 20 -0.33 -28.01 15.14
N ILE A 21 -0.91 -26.86 14.78
CA ILE A 21 -0.74 -26.24 13.46
C ILE A 21 0.78 -26.14 13.24
N PRO A 22 1.34 -26.66 12.13
CA PRO A 22 2.75 -26.48 11.87
C PRO A 22 3.01 -24.98 11.73
N GLU A 23 3.82 -24.46 12.64
CA GLU A 23 4.29 -23.09 12.61
C GLU A 23 5.15 -22.91 11.36
N LEU A 24 4.53 -22.43 10.28
CA LEU A 24 5.25 -21.93 9.12
C LEU A 24 5.85 -20.58 9.52
N THR A 25 6.91 -20.62 10.32
CA THR A 25 7.84 -19.49 10.38
C THR A 25 8.48 -19.38 8.99
N PRO A 26 8.24 -18.32 8.21
CA PRO A 26 9.13 -18.02 7.10
C PRO A 26 10.54 -17.87 7.69
N PRO A 27 11.60 -18.27 6.97
CA PRO A 27 12.95 -18.17 7.50
C PRO A 27 13.23 -16.72 7.87
N VAL A 28 13.29 -16.43 9.17
CA VAL A 28 13.84 -15.18 9.70
C VAL A 28 15.31 -15.18 9.29
N ARG A 29 15.62 -14.48 8.20
CA ARG A 29 17.02 -14.19 7.87
C ARG A 29 17.56 -13.34 9.03
N ARG A 30 18.67 -13.79 9.64
CA ARG A 30 19.41 -12.97 10.61
C ARG A 30 19.80 -11.66 9.92
N TRP A 31 19.40 -10.54 10.51
CA TRP A 31 19.70 -9.19 10.03
C TRP A 31 21.20 -8.85 10.01
N ASP A 32 22.03 -9.70 10.64
CA ASP A 32 23.49 -9.53 10.69
C ASP A 32 24.23 -10.02 9.42
N GLU A 33 23.54 -10.67 8.47
CA GLU A 33 24.15 -11.28 7.27
C GLU A 33 23.87 -10.52 5.97
N VAL A 34 23.14 -9.40 6.00
CA VAL A 34 22.99 -8.52 4.83
C VAL A 34 24.25 -7.65 4.75
N PRO A 35 25.07 -7.74 3.67
CA PRO A 35 26.17 -6.80 3.49
C PRO A 35 25.58 -5.40 3.49
N SER A 36 26.05 -4.55 4.40
CA SER A 36 25.67 -3.14 4.44
C SER A 36 25.88 -2.56 3.05
N ALA A 37 24.79 -2.26 2.33
CA ALA A 37 24.85 -1.55 1.08
C ALA A 37 25.61 -0.25 1.36
N GLY A 38 26.80 -0.14 0.79
CA GLY A 38 27.69 0.98 1.03
C GLY A 38 26.94 2.27 0.75
N ARG A 39 27.06 3.24 1.68
CA ARG A 39 26.62 4.61 1.45
C ARG A 39 27.31 5.14 0.20
N SER A 40 26.59 5.12 -0.93
CA SER A 40 26.99 5.79 -2.15
C SER A 40 26.63 7.27 -2.00
N SER A 41 27.56 8.04 -1.46
CA SER A 41 27.51 9.49 -1.44
C SER A 41 28.04 10.06 -2.76
N SER A 42 27.27 9.96 -3.84
CA SER A 42 27.40 10.76 -5.08
C SER A 42 26.41 10.33 -6.17
N GLY A 43 25.10 10.43 -5.91
CA GLY A 43 24.07 10.24 -6.93
C GLY A 43 23.58 11.59 -7.46
N THR A 44 23.43 11.72 -8.78
CA THR A 44 22.39 12.56 -9.41
C THR A 44 21.11 12.54 -8.55
N PRO A 45 20.35 13.63 -8.36
CA PRO A 45 19.12 13.61 -7.55
C PRO A 45 18.31 12.35 -7.92
N GLY A 46 18.21 11.44 -6.96
CA GLY A 46 18.03 10.02 -7.23
C GLY A 46 16.71 9.75 -7.95
N THR A 47 16.75 8.96 -9.02
CA THR A 47 15.55 8.42 -9.63
C THR A 47 14.86 7.50 -8.62
N TRP A 48 13.70 7.90 -8.11
CA TRP A 48 12.89 7.08 -7.21
C TRP A 48 12.02 6.12 -8.02
N LEU A 49 12.38 4.83 -8.00
CA LEU A 49 11.62 3.78 -8.68
C LEU A 49 10.29 3.50 -7.95
N ILE A 50 9.23 3.21 -8.71
CA ILE A 50 7.94 2.81 -8.11
C ILE A 50 8.03 1.40 -7.53
N MET A 51 8.72 0.50 -8.24
CA MET A 51 8.97 -0.86 -7.78
C MET A 51 10.31 -0.92 -7.04
N GLY A 52 10.38 -1.68 -5.96
CA GLY A 52 11.58 -1.83 -5.13
C GLY A 52 11.27 -1.78 -3.64
N GLU A 53 12.30 -1.87 -2.82
CA GLU A 53 12.19 -1.82 -1.35
C GLU A 53 12.26 -0.36 -0.88
N GLY A 54 11.33 0.03 -0.01
CA GLY A 54 11.44 1.28 0.75
C GLY A 54 12.42 1.10 1.91
N LEU A 55 13.12 2.16 2.30
CA LEU A 55 14.19 2.09 3.29
C LEU A 55 13.78 2.61 4.67
N MET A 56 12.65 3.32 4.75
CA MET A 56 12.22 3.98 5.99
C MET A 56 11.42 3.04 6.88
N THR A 57 11.62 3.18 8.20
CA THR A 57 10.80 2.51 9.20
C THR A 57 9.42 3.16 9.31
N ALA A 58 8.45 2.43 9.87
CA ALA A 58 7.11 2.97 10.12
C ALA A 58 7.16 4.24 10.99
N ASP A 59 8.01 4.27 12.03
CA ASP A 59 8.21 5.45 12.87
C ASP A 59 8.73 6.66 12.09
N ARG A 60 9.66 6.46 11.15
CA ARG A 60 10.19 7.56 10.33
C ARG A 60 9.15 8.10 9.37
N LEU A 61 8.40 7.22 8.71
CA LEU A 61 7.29 7.61 7.82
C LEU A 61 6.20 8.37 8.61
N ALA A 62 5.81 7.84 9.76
CA ALA A 62 4.84 8.46 10.64
C ALA A 62 5.32 9.84 11.14
N GLY A 63 6.57 9.93 11.57
CA GLY A 63 7.21 11.18 11.99
C GLY A 63 7.20 12.23 10.88
N PHE A 64 7.57 11.86 9.65
CA PHE A 64 7.54 12.76 8.50
C PHE A 64 6.14 13.34 8.24
N LEU A 65 5.09 12.54 8.39
CA LEU A 65 3.72 13.02 8.24
C LEU A 65 3.36 14.01 9.36
N LEU A 66 3.69 13.67 10.61
CA LEU A 66 3.38 14.47 11.79
C LEU A 66 4.20 15.78 11.86
N GLU A 67 5.38 15.83 11.26
CA GLU A 67 6.17 17.07 11.10
C GLU A 67 5.38 18.12 10.29
N ASP A 68 4.62 17.66 9.29
CA ASP A 68 3.80 18.56 8.47
C ASP A 68 2.41 18.76 9.10
N ASN A 69 1.77 17.68 9.59
CA ASN A 69 0.45 17.71 10.22
C ASN A 69 0.49 17.24 11.69
N PRO A 70 0.89 18.12 12.63
CA PRO A 70 1.03 17.76 14.04
C PRO A 70 -0.29 17.47 14.75
N ASP A 71 -1.42 17.87 14.16
CA ASP A 71 -2.76 17.65 14.71
C ASP A 71 -3.36 16.31 14.27
N ALA A 72 -2.69 15.55 13.39
CA ALA A 72 -3.14 14.22 12.99
C ALA A 72 -3.07 13.24 14.17
N ASP A 73 -4.01 12.28 14.18
CA ASP A 73 -3.98 11.17 15.14
C ASP A 73 -2.72 10.32 14.94
N SER A 74 -1.79 10.41 15.88
CA SER A 74 -0.49 9.72 15.80
C SER A 74 -0.60 8.21 15.74
N GLU A 75 -1.60 7.61 16.41
CA GLU A 75 -1.80 6.15 16.37
C GLU A 75 -2.27 5.72 14.99
N ARG A 76 -3.23 6.46 14.41
CA ARG A 76 -3.69 6.22 13.04
C ARG A 76 -2.59 6.42 12.01
N VAL A 77 -1.74 7.43 12.19
CA VAL A 77 -0.61 7.70 11.29
C VAL A 77 0.41 6.57 11.33
N LEU A 78 0.77 6.08 12.52
CA LEU A 78 1.68 4.93 12.68
C LEU A 78 1.08 3.65 12.09
N LEU A 79 -0.22 3.42 12.28
CA LEU A 79 -0.96 2.33 11.64
C LEU A 79 -0.82 2.41 10.11
N LEU A 80 -1.12 3.57 9.51
CA LEU A 80 -1.01 3.75 8.06
C LEU A 80 0.42 3.50 7.56
N ALA A 81 1.43 4.03 8.24
CA ALA A 81 2.83 3.78 7.88
C ALA A 81 3.17 2.29 7.88
N THR A 82 2.68 1.56 8.88
CA THR A 82 2.85 0.10 9.00
C THR A 82 2.15 -0.63 7.85
N LEU A 83 0.89 -0.27 7.57
CA LEU A 83 0.11 -0.84 6.48
C LEU A 83 0.77 -0.62 5.11
N TYR A 84 1.34 0.57 4.87
CA TYR A 84 2.07 0.84 3.63
C TYR A 84 3.28 -0.08 3.48
N ILE A 85 4.09 -0.25 4.52
CA ILE A 85 5.25 -1.17 4.49
C ILE A 85 4.79 -2.59 4.18
N GLU A 86 3.78 -3.09 4.88
CA GLU A 86 3.27 -4.47 4.70
C GLU A 86 2.69 -4.71 3.30
N GLU A 87 1.76 -3.87 2.84
CA GLU A 87 1.10 -4.07 1.55
C GLU A 87 2.07 -3.82 0.37
N CYS A 88 2.99 -2.86 0.51
CA CYS A 88 4.04 -2.62 -0.47
C CYS A 88 5.01 -3.80 -0.59
N ALA A 89 5.41 -4.40 0.54
CA ALA A 89 6.30 -5.57 0.55
C ALA A 89 5.67 -6.77 -0.18
N VAL A 90 4.36 -6.99 -0.05
CA VAL A 90 3.64 -8.05 -0.78
C VAL A 90 3.67 -7.84 -2.29
N GLU A 91 3.46 -6.59 -2.73
CA GLU A 91 3.34 -6.28 -4.16
C GLU A 91 4.67 -5.89 -4.83
N GLY A 92 5.74 -5.67 -4.05
CA GLY A 92 7.06 -5.23 -4.52
C GLY A 92 7.12 -3.73 -4.85
N VAL A 93 6.20 -2.93 -4.31
CA VAL A 93 6.15 -1.47 -4.48
C VAL A 93 7.06 -0.82 -3.44
N ASN A 94 7.69 0.31 -3.78
CA ASN A 94 8.49 1.07 -2.84
C ASN A 94 7.58 1.80 -1.83
N SER A 95 7.63 1.40 -0.56
CA SER A 95 6.79 1.96 0.50
C SER A 95 7.05 3.44 0.77
N ASP A 96 8.29 3.92 0.59
CA ASP A 96 8.62 5.33 0.81
C ASP A 96 7.93 6.20 -0.26
N VAL A 97 7.96 5.75 -1.52
CA VAL A 97 7.28 6.41 -2.64
C VAL A 97 5.76 6.40 -2.42
N ALA A 98 5.18 5.24 -2.11
CA ALA A 98 3.74 5.10 -1.89
C ALA A 98 3.25 5.96 -0.71
N PHE A 99 4.00 5.99 0.39
CA PHE A 99 3.65 6.78 1.57
C PHE A 99 3.79 8.29 1.32
N VAL A 100 4.88 8.74 0.69
CA VAL A 100 5.04 10.16 0.31
C VAL A 100 3.96 10.60 -0.67
N GLN A 101 3.61 9.74 -1.62
CA GLN A 101 2.52 10.00 -2.55
C GLN A 101 1.18 10.15 -1.81
N MET A 102 0.90 9.29 -0.83
CA MET A 102 -0.29 9.45 0.03
C MET A 102 -0.28 10.79 0.79
N CYS A 103 0.85 11.19 1.36
CA CYS A 103 0.98 12.50 2.01
C CYS A 103 0.67 13.63 1.03
N HIS A 104 1.16 13.56 -0.21
CA HIS A 104 0.89 14.55 -1.23
C HIS A 104 -0.59 14.61 -1.61
N GLU A 105 -1.20 13.46 -1.92
CA GLU A 105 -2.58 13.33 -2.41
C GLU A 105 -3.62 13.73 -1.35
N THR A 106 -3.33 13.48 -0.08
CA THR A 106 -4.25 13.76 1.03
C THR A 106 -3.95 15.09 1.74
N GLY A 107 -2.90 15.80 1.35
CA GLY A 107 -2.42 16.97 2.10
C GLY A 107 -2.01 16.62 3.54
N PHE A 108 -1.29 15.50 3.70
CA PHE A 108 -0.88 14.91 4.98
C PHE A 108 -2.08 14.54 5.87
N LEU A 109 -3.05 13.83 5.31
CA LEU A 109 -4.31 13.42 5.95
C LEU A 109 -5.23 14.56 6.40
N ARG A 110 -4.98 15.80 5.97
CA ARG A 110 -5.94 16.90 6.19
C ARG A 110 -7.17 16.77 5.30
N PHE A 111 -6.97 16.20 4.11
CA PHE A 111 -7.94 16.23 3.02
C PHE A 111 -8.36 17.69 2.71
N GLY A 112 -9.24 17.88 1.74
CA GLY A 112 -9.62 19.24 1.30
C GLY A 112 -10.14 19.31 -0.14
N GLY A 113 -9.99 18.21 -0.87
CA GLY A 113 -10.68 17.96 -2.13
C GLY A 113 -12.01 17.22 -1.91
N LEU A 114 -12.38 16.44 -2.92
CA LEU A 114 -13.63 15.67 -2.92
C LEU A 114 -13.55 14.38 -2.09
N VAL A 115 -12.33 13.86 -1.91
CA VAL A 115 -12.08 12.69 -1.07
C VAL A 115 -11.95 13.12 0.39
N THR A 116 -12.68 12.45 1.27
CA THR A 116 -12.71 12.69 2.72
C THR A 116 -12.04 11.56 3.48
N GLY A 117 -11.64 11.83 4.73
CA GLY A 117 -10.83 10.90 5.53
C GLY A 117 -11.51 9.59 5.93
N ASP A 118 -12.84 9.52 5.87
CA ASP A 118 -13.67 8.34 6.10
C ASP A 118 -13.81 7.45 4.86
N MET A 119 -13.42 7.93 3.67
CA MET A 119 -13.47 7.14 2.43
C MET A 119 -12.32 6.12 2.35
N ASN A 120 -11.29 6.22 3.19
CA ASN A 120 -10.07 5.40 3.12
C ASN A 120 -9.44 5.38 1.71
N ASN A 121 -9.59 6.47 0.96
CA ASN A 121 -9.04 6.61 -0.38
C ASN A 121 -7.81 7.53 -0.33
N PHE A 122 -6.64 6.92 -0.23
CA PHE A 122 -5.40 7.62 0.10
C PHE A 122 -4.66 8.19 -1.11
N CYS A 123 -5.21 8.05 -2.31
CA CYS A 123 -4.55 8.45 -3.54
C CYS A 123 -5.49 9.06 -4.60
N GLY A 124 -6.67 9.53 -4.16
CA GLY A 124 -7.63 10.19 -5.04
C GLY A 124 -8.30 9.27 -6.07
N LEU A 125 -8.28 7.96 -5.84
CA LEU A 125 -8.64 6.96 -6.83
C LEU A 125 -10.09 7.10 -7.30
N GLY A 126 -10.28 7.30 -8.60
CA GLY A 126 -11.59 7.47 -9.22
C GLY A 126 -12.26 8.82 -8.96
N SER A 127 -11.60 9.76 -8.30
CA SER A 127 -12.11 11.12 -8.11
C SER A 127 -11.98 11.90 -9.43
N THR A 128 -13.11 12.30 -10.03
CA THR A 128 -13.11 12.98 -11.34
C THR A 128 -13.87 14.29 -11.37
N GLY A 129 -14.44 14.72 -10.23
CA GLY A 129 -15.16 15.99 -10.13
C GLY A 129 -16.35 15.95 -9.16
N PRO A 130 -17.06 17.06 -8.95
CA PRO A 130 -18.08 17.20 -7.90
C PRO A 130 -19.22 16.16 -7.92
N GLY A 131 -19.48 15.51 -9.06
CA GLY A 131 -20.47 14.43 -9.19
C GLY A 131 -19.91 13.01 -9.02
N ASN A 132 -18.60 12.87 -8.84
CA ASN A 132 -17.90 11.61 -8.66
C ASN A 132 -16.70 11.82 -7.71
N PRO A 133 -16.95 11.82 -6.38
CA PRO A 133 -15.97 12.23 -5.37
C PRO A 133 -14.77 11.27 -5.28
N GLY A 134 -14.94 10.02 -5.70
CA GLY A 134 -13.92 8.98 -5.66
C GLY A 134 -14.49 7.68 -5.13
N LEU A 135 -13.66 6.64 -5.14
CA LEU A 135 -13.99 5.36 -4.50
C LEU A 135 -13.89 5.47 -2.98
N SER A 136 -14.64 4.64 -2.27
CA SER A 136 -14.52 4.44 -0.83
C SER A 136 -14.17 2.99 -0.52
N PHE A 137 -13.32 2.78 0.48
CA PHE A 137 -12.85 1.47 0.92
C PHE A 137 -13.31 1.18 2.36
N PRO A 138 -13.63 -0.08 2.68
CA PRO A 138 -14.24 -0.45 3.96
C PRO A 138 -13.35 -0.20 5.18
N ASP A 139 -12.03 -0.23 5.00
CA ASP A 139 -11.04 -0.02 6.05
C ASP A 139 -9.73 0.54 5.47
N GLU A 140 -8.86 1.05 6.35
CA GLU A 140 -7.57 1.63 5.99
C GLU A 140 -6.69 0.64 5.20
N ARG A 141 -6.66 -0.63 5.60
CA ARG A 141 -5.83 -1.64 4.93
C ARG A 141 -6.25 -1.84 3.48
N THR A 142 -7.56 -1.95 3.23
CA THR A 142 -8.11 -2.09 1.89
C THR A 142 -7.82 -0.85 1.04
N GLY A 143 -7.93 0.34 1.64
CA GLY A 143 -7.56 1.61 1.00
C GLY A 143 -6.09 1.69 0.61
N VAL A 144 -5.19 1.33 1.53
CA VAL A 144 -3.75 1.26 1.28
C VAL A 144 -3.44 0.25 0.19
N ARG A 145 -4.01 -0.97 0.26
CA ARG A 145 -3.83 -1.99 -0.77
C ARG A 145 -4.28 -1.51 -2.15
N ALA A 146 -5.43 -0.83 -2.24
CA ALA A 146 -5.90 -0.28 -3.52
C ALA A 146 -4.91 0.75 -4.11
N HIS A 147 -4.35 1.62 -3.27
CA HIS A 147 -3.30 2.55 -3.70
C HIS A 147 -2.06 1.80 -4.21
N VAL A 148 -1.55 0.83 -3.44
CA VAL A 148 -0.37 0.04 -3.79
C VAL A 148 -0.56 -0.72 -5.11
N GLN A 149 -1.74 -1.34 -5.30
CA GLN A 149 -2.09 -1.99 -6.55
C GLN A 149 -2.11 -1.00 -7.72
N HIS A 150 -2.68 0.19 -7.52
CA HIS A 150 -2.68 1.21 -8.57
C HIS A 150 -1.25 1.63 -8.95
N LEU A 151 -0.38 1.82 -7.96
CA LEU A 151 1.04 2.10 -8.20
C LEU A 151 1.73 0.97 -8.96
N LYS A 152 1.50 -0.29 -8.58
CA LYS A 152 2.02 -1.45 -9.31
C LYS A 152 1.54 -1.52 -10.76
N ALA A 153 0.30 -1.09 -11.03
CA ALA A 153 -0.21 -1.01 -12.39
C ALA A 153 0.60 -0.03 -13.25
N TYR A 154 1.00 1.11 -12.67
CA TYR A 154 1.86 2.11 -13.31
C TYR A 154 3.33 1.67 -13.40
N GLY A 155 3.87 1.07 -12.34
CA GLY A 155 5.29 0.73 -12.19
C GLY A 155 5.73 -0.60 -12.79
N SER A 156 4.81 -1.56 -12.97
CA SER A 156 5.15 -2.92 -13.38
C SER A 156 4.11 -3.54 -14.32
N THR A 157 4.55 -4.53 -15.10
CA THR A 157 3.70 -5.42 -15.90
C THR A 157 3.39 -6.74 -15.19
N GLU A 158 4.03 -7.03 -14.05
CA GLU A 158 3.85 -8.27 -13.30
C GLU A 158 2.43 -8.38 -12.71
N PRO A 159 1.86 -9.59 -12.59
CA PRO A 159 0.56 -9.76 -11.95
C PRO A 159 0.57 -9.32 -10.49
N LEU A 160 -0.62 -9.05 -9.94
CA LEU A 160 -0.79 -8.87 -8.49
C LEU A 160 -0.44 -10.17 -7.76
N VAL A 161 0.12 -10.03 -6.56
CA VAL A 161 0.36 -11.15 -5.65
C VAL A 161 -0.86 -11.37 -4.76
N GLY A 162 -1.46 -10.28 -4.26
CA GLY A 162 -2.66 -10.30 -3.43
C GLY A 162 -3.97 -10.29 -4.23
N GLU A 163 -5.07 -10.34 -3.49
CA GLU A 163 -6.42 -10.17 -4.04
C GLU A 163 -6.60 -8.77 -4.64
N LEU A 164 -7.17 -8.69 -5.84
CA LEU A 164 -7.50 -7.43 -6.50
C LEU A 164 -8.58 -6.66 -5.74
N VAL A 165 -8.23 -5.48 -5.22
CA VAL A 165 -9.16 -4.56 -4.54
C VAL A 165 -9.29 -3.21 -5.26
N ASP A 166 -8.32 -2.82 -6.08
CA ASP A 166 -8.42 -1.65 -6.97
C ASP A 166 -9.27 -2.00 -8.21
N PRO A 167 -10.54 -1.56 -8.31
CA PRO A 167 -11.38 -1.86 -9.47
C PRO A 167 -10.91 -1.17 -10.75
N ARG A 168 -9.95 -0.23 -10.65
CA ARG A 168 -9.36 0.52 -11.77
C ARG A 168 -7.99 -0.02 -12.18
N PHE A 169 -7.46 -1.05 -11.53
CA PHE A 169 -6.15 -1.64 -11.84
C PHE A 169 -6.01 -1.98 -13.32
N GLY A 170 -7.04 -2.60 -13.91
CA GLY A 170 -7.08 -2.98 -15.32
C GLY A 170 -7.24 -1.81 -16.31
N LEU A 171 -7.55 -0.60 -15.82
CA LEU A 171 -7.70 0.59 -16.68
C LEU A 171 -6.35 1.24 -17.02
N VAL A 172 -5.29 0.89 -16.29
CA VAL A 172 -3.93 1.34 -16.63
C VAL A 172 -3.42 0.53 -17.83
N SER A 173 -3.65 1.06 -19.03
CA SER A 173 -3.19 0.50 -20.32
C SER A 173 -2.29 1.44 -21.17
N PRO A 174 -1.01 1.10 -21.45
CA PRO A 174 -0.33 -0.10 -20.96
C PRO A 174 0.00 0.00 -19.47
N ARG A 175 0.09 -1.16 -18.82
CA ARG A 175 0.72 -1.31 -17.51
C ARG A 175 2.23 -1.11 -17.60
N GLY A 176 2.88 -0.70 -16.52
CA GLY A 176 4.32 -0.45 -16.48
C GLY A 176 4.77 0.82 -17.22
N ARG A 177 3.85 1.75 -17.51
CA ARG A 177 4.13 2.99 -18.25
C ARG A 177 4.94 4.02 -17.46
N ALA A 178 5.08 3.85 -16.15
CA ALA A 178 5.80 4.75 -15.26
C ALA A 178 6.70 3.96 -14.30
N PRO A 179 7.89 3.52 -14.72
CA PRO A 179 8.80 2.75 -13.85
C PRO A 179 9.30 3.52 -12.61
N ASP A 180 9.29 4.85 -12.68
CA ASP A 180 9.77 5.76 -11.65
C ASP A 180 8.86 7.00 -11.55
N ILE A 181 9.04 7.77 -10.48
CA ILE A 181 8.17 8.92 -10.19
C ILE A 181 8.17 9.99 -11.29
N SER A 182 9.24 10.12 -12.09
CA SER A 182 9.33 11.14 -13.16
C SER A 182 8.26 10.94 -14.23
N ARG A 183 7.77 9.71 -14.38
CA ARG A 183 6.76 9.34 -15.35
C ARG A 183 5.33 9.48 -14.83
N LEU A 184 5.13 9.78 -13.54
CA LEU A 184 3.80 10.01 -12.97
C LEU A 184 3.22 11.37 -13.39
N SER A 185 4.06 12.37 -13.66
CA SER A 185 3.64 13.67 -14.21
C SER A 185 2.95 13.50 -15.57
N GLY A 186 1.71 13.98 -15.67
CA GLY A 186 0.89 13.88 -16.88
C GLY A 186 0.36 12.48 -17.20
N THR A 187 0.56 11.49 -16.32
CA THR A 187 0.02 10.13 -16.51
C THR A 187 -0.82 9.67 -15.31
N TRP A 188 -0.30 9.82 -14.09
CA TRP A 188 -1.04 9.61 -12.85
C TRP A 188 -1.88 10.85 -12.55
N ALA A 189 -1.21 11.99 -12.44
CA ALA A 189 -1.82 13.30 -12.27
C ALA A 189 -1.68 14.13 -13.54
N ALA A 190 -2.65 15.00 -13.83
CA ALA A 190 -2.53 15.96 -14.93
C ALA A 190 -1.44 17.02 -14.68
N ASP A 191 -1.08 17.26 -13.41
CA ASP A 191 -0.02 18.18 -13.01
C ASP A 191 1.33 17.77 -13.62
N ARG A 192 2.02 18.73 -14.24
CA ARG A 192 3.34 18.54 -14.83
C ARG A 192 4.45 18.58 -13.80
N HIS A 193 4.22 19.24 -12.66
CA HIS A 193 5.16 19.36 -11.55
C HIS A 193 4.98 18.27 -10.49
N TYR A 194 4.10 17.30 -10.75
CA TYR A 194 3.76 16.23 -9.80
C TYR A 194 5.01 15.47 -9.31
N ALA A 195 5.84 15.00 -10.24
CA ALA A 195 7.07 14.30 -9.92
C ALA A 195 8.08 15.14 -9.13
N GLU A 196 8.17 16.45 -9.41
CA GLU A 196 9.07 17.37 -8.70
C GLU A 196 8.66 17.49 -7.23
N ARG A 197 7.35 17.65 -6.97
CA ARG A 197 6.82 17.71 -5.60
C ARG A 197 7.08 16.40 -4.83
N LEU A 198 6.88 15.25 -5.46
CA LEU A 198 7.20 13.96 -4.85
C LEU A 198 8.71 13.83 -4.55
N ALA A 199 9.57 14.25 -5.48
CA ALA A 199 11.02 14.21 -5.30
C ALA A 199 11.49 15.12 -4.15
N GLU A 200 10.91 16.31 -4.00
CA GLU A 200 11.18 17.20 -2.86
C GLU A 200 10.76 16.59 -1.53
N MET A 201 9.58 15.98 -1.47
CA MET A 201 9.08 15.31 -0.27
C MET A 201 9.92 14.07 0.09
N LEU A 202 10.32 13.26 -0.90
CA LEU A 202 11.25 12.14 -0.70
C LEU A 202 12.62 12.63 -0.24
N GLY A 203 13.11 13.75 -0.78
CA GLY A 203 14.34 14.40 -0.31
C GLY A 203 14.27 14.75 1.17
N ARG A 204 13.17 15.38 1.62
CA ARG A 204 12.93 15.71 3.04
C ARG A 204 12.85 14.47 3.92
N LEU A 205 12.16 13.42 3.47
CA LEU A 205 12.02 12.17 4.23
C LEU A 205 13.39 11.56 4.61
N TYR A 206 14.38 11.70 3.72
CA TYR A 206 15.72 11.13 3.86
C TYR A 206 16.75 12.03 4.59
N LEU A 207 16.36 13.24 5.00
CA LEU A 207 17.19 14.15 5.83
C LEU A 207 17.00 13.86 7.32
#